data_AF-A0A2H1X3R1-F1
#
_entry.id   AF-A0A2H1X3R1-F1
#
_cell.length_a   1.000
_cell.length_b   1.000
_cell.length_c   1.000
_cell.angle_alpha   90.00
_cell.angle_beta   90.00
_cell.angle_gamma   90.00
#
_symmetry.space_group_name_H-M   'P 1'
#
loop_
_entity.id
_entity.type
_entity.pdbx_description
1 polymer ?
#
loop_
_entity_poly.entity_id
_entity_poly.type
_entity_poly.pdbx_seq_one_letter_code
_entity_poly.pdbx_strand_id
1 'polypeptide(L)'
;FQKAFASLTTDVPPSHPAAAHLRVPRGLKGPHHIFECRRTNIMGSLVQDASPFLFPCTIEYSLICAAILYVMWKNISKYPSKDVAAAIVKARILEGLAYKKSPHLYSVDCARAHKGLFFGILVLVLTIISLILFFVLVSKKDYATLAVVEVNVCELALYAMTTFASLAGMVCVRKLKYDGNRNLELDNILLVGAQTGMFIYGTFTIIGGHFTIEKNTILILITALSSLIQTTCQTMFILDASRRSAKTAEQLRKKPGREIVTFLLVTNLAMWAINTLEKSRAESHPVQLHFYGLWAWTIITHVSMPLAIFYRFHSTVCLCEIWKRAYKMKPAYM
;
A
#
# COMPACT_ATOMS: atom_id res chain seq x y z
N PHE A 1 -4.23 32.62 -19.82
CA PHE A 1 -5.44 33.20 -20.43
C PHE A 1 -5.81 34.46 -19.66
N GLN A 2 -5.30 35.62 -20.12
CA GLN A 2 -5.46 36.91 -19.45
C GLN A 2 -5.63 37.96 -20.55
N LYS A 3 -6.88 38.41 -20.73
CA LYS A 3 -7.31 39.60 -21.48
C LYS A 3 -8.66 39.99 -20.86
N ALA A 4 -8.69 41.10 -20.14
CA ALA A 4 -9.13 42.40 -20.66
C ALA A 4 -10.64 42.58 -20.46
N PHE A 5 -11.00 43.33 -19.41
CA PHE A 5 -12.25 44.08 -19.38
C PHE A 5 -11.88 45.53 -19.05
N ALA A 6 -12.14 46.38 -20.04
CA ALA A 6 -11.93 47.80 -20.02
C ALA A 6 -13.12 48.53 -19.37
N SER A 7 -12.83 49.75 -18.92
CA SER A 7 -13.71 50.93 -18.89
C SER A 7 -15.02 50.85 -18.11
N LEU A 8 -15.13 51.68 -17.07
CA LEU A 8 -16.14 52.74 -17.07
C LEU A 8 -15.69 53.89 -16.15
N THR A 9 -15.37 55.01 -16.79
CA THR A 9 -15.16 56.34 -16.22
C THR A 9 -16.50 57.07 -16.11
N THR A 10 -16.75 57.75 -14.99
CA THR A 10 -17.77 58.82 -14.90
C THR A 10 -17.20 59.98 -14.10
N ASP A 11 -16.98 61.10 -14.80
CA ASP A 11 -16.63 62.42 -14.24
C ASP A 11 -17.88 63.18 -13.79
N VAL A 12 -17.81 63.91 -12.66
CA VAL A 12 -18.64 65.09 -12.35
C VAL A 12 -17.80 66.15 -11.59
N PRO A 13 -17.93 67.47 -11.88
CA PRO A 13 -16.99 68.55 -11.48
C PRO A 13 -17.34 69.26 -10.13
N PRO A 14 -16.56 70.29 -9.70
CA PRO A 14 -16.48 70.72 -8.29
C PRO A 14 -17.36 71.93 -7.92
N SER A 15 -17.80 71.99 -6.66
CA SER A 15 -18.27 73.22 -5.99
C SER A 15 -18.07 73.15 -4.45
N HIS A 16 -17.49 74.20 -3.87
CA HIS A 16 -17.17 74.43 -2.44
C HIS A 16 -18.21 75.41 -1.81
N PRO A 17 -18.23 75.74 -0.48
CA PRO A 17 -17.54 75.17 0.70
C PRO A 17 -18.46 74.99 1.97
N ALA A 18 -17.82 74.54 3.07
CA ALA A 18 -18.18 74.77 4.48
C ALA A 18 -19.18 73.82 5.19
N ALA A 19 -18.68 72.63 5.55
CA ALA A 19 -19.01 72.02 6.84
C ALA A 19 -17.72 71.46 7.45
N ALA A 20 -17.27 72.10 8.53
CA ALA A 20 -16.06 71.76 9.25
C ALA A 20 -16.21 70.40 9.96
N HIS A 21 -15.82 69.32 9.28
CA HIS A 21 -15.44 68.08 9.97
C HIS A 21 -13.93 68.08 10.14
N LEU A 22 -13.51 68.36 11.38
CA LEU A 22 -12.15 68.19 11.86
C LEU A 22 -11.80 66.69 11.77
N ARG A 23 -11.35 66.22 10.60
CA ARG A 23 -10.75 64.89 10.46
C ARG A 23 -9.40 64.94 11.19
N VAL A 24 -9.39 64.52 12.44
CA VAL A 24 -8.16 64.09 13.10
C VAL A 24 -7.68 62.86 12.34
N PRO A 25 -6.53 62.89 11.64
CA PRO A 25 -5.96 61.66 11.12
C PRO A 25 -5.48 60.86 12.32
N ARG A 26 -6.24 59.83 12.73
CA ARG A 26 -5.68 58.74 13.54
C ARG A 26 -4.77 57.90 12.64
N GLY A 27 -3.64 58.49 12.27
CA GLY A 27 -2.47 57.80 11.74
C GLY A 27 -1.42 57.79 12.83
N LEU A 28 -0.91 56.61 13.19
CA LEU A 28 0.26 56.53 14.05
C LEU A 28 1.42 57.26 13.35
N LYS A 29 1.93 58.33 13.99
CA LYS A 29 3.20 58.96 13.63
C LYS A 29 4.32 58.19 14.33
N GLY A 30 5.11 57.45 13.56
CA GLY A 30 6.29 56.71 14.00
C GLY A 30 6.64 55.62 12.98
N PRO A 31 7.90 55.16 12.89
CA PRO A 31 8.32 54.15 11.93
C PRO A 31 7.81 52.79 12.40
N HIS A 32 6.52 52.57 12.24
CA HIS A 32 5.99 51.22 12.33
C HIS A 32 6.39 50.55 11.03
N HIS A 33 7.40 49.68 11.11
CA HIS A 33 7.47 48.54 10.23
C HIS A 33 6.10 47.88 10.30
N ILE A 34 5.25 48.19 9.33
CA ILE A 34 4.11 47.35 8.98
C ILE A 34 4.81 46.06 8.56
N PHE A 35 5.02 45.17 9.54
CA PHE A 35 5.00 43.76 9.24
C PHE A 35 3.72 43.62 8.45
N GLU A 36 3.88 43.47 7.13
CA GLU A 36 2.85 42.93 6.29
C GLU A 36 2.15 41.89 7.15
N CYS A 37 0.84 42.04 7.28
CA CYS A 37 0.00 40.97 7.79
C CYS A 37 0.14 39.85 6.76
N ARG A 38 1.31 39.21 6.77
CA ARG A 38 1.77 38.17 5.89
C ARG A 38 0.83 37.08 6.29
N ARG A 39 -0.22 36.93 5.50
CA ARG A 39 -0.97 35.69 5.39
C ARG A 39 0.08 34.68 4.99
N THR A 40 0.84 34.22 5.98
CA THR A 40 1.83 33.19 5.81
C THR A 40 1.03 32.07 5.22
N ASN A 41 1.36 31.66 4.00
CA ASN A 41 0.74 30.53 3.34
C ASN A 41 1.15 29.26 4.09
N ILE A 42 0.99 29.19 5.41
CA ILE A 42 1.32 28.03 6.23
C ILE A 42 0.50 26.86 5.71
N MET A 43 -0.79 27.08 5.43
CA MET A 43 -1.63 26.03 4.87
C MET A 43 -1.29 25.72 3.40
N GLY A 44 -0.93 26.73 2.60
CA GLY A 44 -0.51 26.51 1.21
C GLY A 44 0.82 25.76 1.10
N SER A 45 1.81 26.14 1.90
CA SER A 45 3.12 25.47 2.01
C SER A 45 2.95 24.08 2.60
N LEU A 46 2.20 23.92 3.69
CA LEU A 46 1.93 22.60 4.27
C LEU A 46 1.23 21.67 3.27
N VAL A 47 0.26 22.16 2.49
CA VAL A 47 -0.41 21.37 1.45
C VAL A 47 0.54 21.06 0.29
N GLN A 48 1.38 22.00 -0.14
CA GLN A 48 2.39 21.74 -1.18
C GLN A 48 3.44 20.73 -0.71
N ASP A 49 3.90 20.83 0.54
CA ASP A 49 4.86 19.92 1.15
C ASP A 49 4.25 18.53 1.40
N ALA A 50 2.96 18.48 1.74
CA ALA A 50 2.22 17.23 1.95
C ALA A 50 1.75 16.57 0.64
N SER A 51 1.58 17.34 -0.44
CA SER A 51 1.00 16.87 -1.70
C SER A 51 1.75 15.68 -2.31
N PRO A 52 3.10 15.65 -2.33
CA PRO A 52 3.85 14.48 -2.79
C PRO A 52 3.54 13.20 -2.01
N PHE A 53 3.22 13.30 -0.71
CA PHE A 53 2.88 12.16 0.14
C PHE A 53 1.43 11.69 -0.06
N LEU A 54 0.52 12.61 -0.40
CA LEU A 54 -0.91 12.33 -0.55
C LEU A 54 -1.28 11.87 -1.97
N PHE A 55 -0.45 12.18 -2.96
CA PHE A 55 -0.72 11.85 -4.35
C PHE A 55 -0.85 10.33 -4.60
N PRO A 56 0.08 9.46 -4.15
CA PRO A 56 -0.08 8.00 -4.26
C PRO A 56 -1.33 7.49 -3.54
N CYS A 57 -1.61 7.99 -2.33
CA CYS A 57 -2.79 7.63 -1.55
C CYS A 57 -4.10 7.91 -2.30
N THR A 58 -4.17 8.99 -3.07
CA THR A 58 -5.36 9.35 -3.87
C THR A 58 -5.59 8.37 -5.02
N ILE A 59 -4.50 7.94 -5.69
CA ILE A 59 -4.59 6.94 -6.76
C ILE A 59 -4.99 5.59 -6.17
N GLU A 60 -4.39 5.19 -5.05
CA GLU A 60 -4.73 3.95 -4.34
C GLU A 60 -6.19 3.90 -3.92
N TYR A 61 -6.69 4.98 -3.31
CA TYR A 61 -8.10 5.10 -2.94
C TYR A 61 -9.02 4.88 -4.15
N SER A 62 -8.69 5.52 -5.27
CA SER A 62 -9.48 5.40 -6.51
C SER A 62 -9.48 3.97 -7.06
N LEU A 63 -8.34 3.26 -7.02
CA LEU A 63 -8.23 1.86 -7.45
C LEU A 63 -9.02 0.91 -6.54
N ILE A 64 -8.95 1.10 -5.22
CA ILE A 64 -9.71 0.32 -4.24
C ILE A 64 -11.21 0.53 -4.46
N CYS A 65 -11.66 1.78 -4.63
CA CYS A 65 -13.04 2.10 -4.93
C CYS A 65 -13.52 1.43 -6.23
N ALA A 66 -12.73 1.50 -7.31
CA ALA A 66 -13.06 0.85 -8.57
C ALA A 66 -13.20 -0.68 -8.42
N ALA A 67 -12.30 -1.33 -7.67
CA ALA A 67 -12.36 -2.76 -7.41
C ALA A 67 -13.61 -3.15 -6.59
N ILE A 68 -13.94 -2.39 -5.53
CA ILE A 68 -15.12 -2.62 -4.70
C ILE A 68 -16.40 -2.44 -5.53
N LEU A 69 -16.49 -1.35 -6.31
CA LEU A 69 -17.64 -1.10 -7.18
C LEU A 69 -17.82 -2.20 -8.22
N TYR A 70 -16.74 -2.71 -8.81
CA TYR A 70 -16.78 -3.86 -9.72
C TYR A 70 -17.32 -5.12 -9.02
N VAL A 71 -16.86 -5.42 -7.80
CA VAL A 71 -17.35 -6.57 -7.02
C VAL A 71 -18.83 -6.42 -6.71
N MET A 72 -19.26 -5.23 -6.27
CA MET A 72 -20.66 -4.93 -5.97
C MET A 72 -21.53 -5.09 -7.22
N TRP A 73 -21.12 -4.49 -8.35
CA TRP A 73 -21.81 -4.60 -9.63
C TRP A 73 -21.98 -6.06 -10.07
N LYS A 74 -20.91 -6.85 -10.03
CA LYS A 74 -20.93 -8.27 -10.42
C LYS A 74 -21.84 -9.12 -9.56
N ASN A 75 -22.05 -8.74 -8.29
CA ASN A 75 -22.89 -9.47 -7.36
C ASN A 75 -24.37 -9.06 -7.40
N ILE A 76 -24.70 -7.85 -7.88
CA ILE A 76 -26.08 -7.35 -8.00
C ILE A 76 -26.93 -8.19 -8.98
N SER A 77 -26.32 -8.79 -10.00
CA SER A 77 -27.06 -9.53 -11.05
C SER A 77 -27.29 -11.02 -10.73
N LYS A 78 -26.73 -11.56 -9.64
CA LYS A 78 -26.96 -12.96 -9.24
C LYS A 78 -28.26 -13.08 -8.44
N TYR A 79 -29.39 -13.00 -9.12
CA TYR A 79 -30.64 -13.47 -8.53
C TYR A 79 -30.54 -14.99 -8.34
N PRO A 80 -30.76 -15.51 -7.11
CA PRO A 80 -30.83 -16.94 -6.93
C PRO A 80 -32.01 -17.47 -7.76
N SER A 81 -31.77 -18.43 -8.65
CA SER A 81 -32.83 -19.22 -9.27
C SER A 81 -33.79 -19.72 -8.18
N LYS A 82 -35.08 -19.88 -8.47
CA LYS A 82 -36.09 -20.28 -7.47
C LYS A 82 -35.66 -21.51 -6.64
N ASP A 83 -34.93 -22.45 -7.25
CA ASP A 83 -34.37 -23.63 -6.58
C ASP A 83 -33.25 -23.29 -5.58
N VAL A 84 -32.42 -22.30 -5.90
CA VAL A 84 -31.36 -21.79 -5.02
C VAL A 84 -31.96 -20.98 -3.87
N ALA A 85 -33.03 -20.20 -4.12
CA ALA A 85 -33.75 -19.49 -3.08
C ALA A 85 -34.41 -20.46 -2.08
N ALA A 86 -35.04 -21.53 -2.57
CA ALA A 86 -35.59 -22.60 -1.73
C ALA A 86 -34.48 -23.34 -0.95
N ALA A 87 -33.34 -23.62 -1.59
CA ALA A 87 -32.17 -24.21 -0.92
C ALA A 87 -31.57 -23.29 0.15
N ILE A 88 -31.53 -21.97 -0.09
CA ILE A 88 -31.07 -20.96 0.89
C ILE A 88 -32.04 -20.89 2.08
N VAL A 89 -33.36 -20.92 1.86
CA VAL A 89 -34.34 -20.94 2.94
C VAL A 89 -34.21 -22.23 3.76
N LYS A 90 -34.07 -23.38 3.10
CA LYS A 90 -33.83 -24.67 3.76
C LYS A 90 -32.52 -24.67 4.54
N ALA A 91 -31.45 -24.11 3.98
CA ALA A 91 -30.16 -23.94 4.66
C ALA A 91 -30.25 -22.99 5.86
N ARG A 92 -31.00 -21.89 5.77
CA ARG A 92 -31.24 -20.96 6.89
C ARG A 92 -32.07 -21.60 8.02
N ILE A 93 -33.04 -22.45 7.68
CA ILE A 93 -33.81 -23.21 8.67
C ILE A 93 -32.92 -24.24 9.37
N LEU A 94 -32.06 -24.94 8.60
CA LEU A 94 -31.09 -25.88 9.15
C LEU A 94 -30.02 -25.17 10.00
N GLU A 95 -29.55 -23.99 9.58
CA GLU A 95 -28.67 -23.12 10.36
C GLU A 95 -29.37 -22.65 11.64
N GLY A 96 -30.64 -22.28 11.59
CA GLY A 96 -31.43 -21.89 12.77
C GLY A 96 -31.56 -23.00 13.82
N LEU A 97 -31.58 -24.26 13.38
CA LEU A 97 -31.56 -25.43 14.27
C LEU A 97 -30.15 -25.78 14.77
N ALA A 98 -29.11 -25.48 13.97
CA ALA A 98 -27.70 -25.61 14.36
C ALA A 98 -27.18 -24.42 15.20
N TYR A 99 -27.96 -23.33 15.29
CA TYR A 99 -27.67 -22.09 16.04
C TYR A 99 -27.95 -22.25 17.56
N LYS A 100 -27.52 -23.37 18.13
CA LYS A 100 -27.27 -23.50 19.57
C LYS A 100 -25.78 -23.60 19.90
N LYS A 101 -24.91 -23.11 19.00
CA LYS A 101 -23.54 -22.70 19.36
C LYS A 101 -23.51 -21.19 19.50
N SER A 102 -23.34 -20.74 20.73
CA SER A 102 -23.21 -19.34 21.14
C SER A 102 -22.42 -18.47 20.13
N PRO A 103 -22.95 -17.32 19.68
CA PRO A 103 -22.28 -16.42 18.74
C PRO A 103 -21.23 -15.51 19.39
N HIS A 104 -20.57 -15.98 20.46
CA HIS A 104 -19.76 -15.10 21.31
C HIS A 104 -18.44 -15.73 21.75
N LEU A 105 -17.54 -15.99 20.78
CA LEU A 105 -16.12 -15.74 20.95
C LEU A 105 -15.45 -15.79 19.57
N TYR A 106 -15.30 -14.65 18.91
CA TYR A 106 -14.27 -14.49 17.87
C TYR A 106 -12.90 -14.53 18.57
N SER A 107 -12.52 -15.71 19.07
CA SER A 107 -11.22 -15.92 19.68
C SER A 107 -10.21 -16.02 18.56
N VAL A 108 -9.44 -14.94 18.38
CA VAL A 108 -8.24 -14.92 17.56
C VAL A 108 -7.23 -15.81 18.29
N ASP A 109 -7.27 -17.11 18.00
CA ASP A 109 -6.37 -18.06 18.65
C ASP A 109 -4.95 -17.92 18.07
N CYS A 110 -4.18 -17.04 18.72
CA CYS A 110 -2.76 -16.78 18.48
C CYS A 110 -1.85 -17.93 18.92
N ALA A 111 -2.40 -19.02 19.48
CA ALA A 111 -1.60 -20.19 19.81
C ALA A 111 -0.85 -20.67 18.56
N ARG A 112 0.48 -20.80 18.71
CA ARG A 112 1.43 -21.18 17.65
C ARG A 112 1.58 -20.15 16.52
N ALA A 113 1.36 -18.87 16.80
CA ALA A 113 1.72 -17.77 15.90
C ALA A 113 2.83 -16.86 16.49
N HIS A 114 3.11 -16.99 17.80
CA HIS A 114 3.96 -16.08 18.56
C HIS A 114 5.39 -15.92 18.01
N LYS A 115 6.04 -16.99 17.54
CA LYS A 115 7.40 -16.91 16.99
C LYS A 115 7.46 -16.04 15.73
N GLY A 116 6.53 -16.29 14.81
CA GLY A 116 6.40 -15.52 13.57
C GLY A 116 6.01 -14.08 13.83
N LEU A 117 5.10 -13.84 14.79
CA LEU A 117 4.71 -12.50 15.20
C LEU A 117 5.88 -11.72 15.82
N PHE A 118 6.63 -12.32 16.74
CA PHE A 118 7.77 -11.67 17.39
C PHE A 118 8.85 -11.28 16.38
N PHE A 119 9.28 -12.23 15.54
CA PHE A 119 10.29 -11.93 14.52
C PHE A 119 9.76 -10.94 13.46
N GLY A 120 8.48 -11.01 13.12
CA GLY A 120 7.83 -10.05 12.23
C GLY A 120 7.82 -8.63 12.81
N ILE A 121 7.46 -8.46 14.08
CA ILE A 121 7.48 -7.16 14.76
C ILE A 121 8.90 -6.62 14.84
N LEU A 122 9.90 -7.46 15.15
CA LEU A 122 11.31 -7.06 15.15
C LEU A 122 11.71 -6.49 13.79
N VAL A 123 11.41 -7.20 12.70
CA VAL A 123 11.70 -6.74 11.34
C VAL A 123 10.95 -5.45 11.01
N LEU A 124 9.68 -5.32 11.41
CA LEU A 124 8.89 -4.10 11.22
C LEU A 124 9.52 -2.90 11.94
N VAL A 125 9.94 -3.06 13.21
CA VAL A 125 10.60 -2.00 13.98
C VAL A 125 11.91 -1.59 13.31
N LEU A 126 12.74 -2.54 12.90
CA LEU A 126 13.98 -2.26 12.18
C LEU A 126 13.72 -1.52 10.85
N THR A 127 12.64 -1.89 10.16
CA THR A 127 12.22 -1.21 8.92
C THR A 127 11.78 0.23 9.19
N ILE A 128 11.02 0.47 10.26
CA ILE A 128 10.60 1.83 10.66
C ILE A 128 11.83 2.67 11.00
N ILE A 129 12.80 2.12 11.74
CA ILE A 129 14.07 2.81 12.05
C ILE A 129 14.81 3.15 10.76
N SER A 130 14.94 2.20 9.83
CA SER A 130 15.58 2.41 8.52
C SER A 130 14.88 3.54 7.73
N LEU A 131 13.55 3.53 7.65
CA LEU A 131 12.80 4.60 6.98
C LEU A 131 13.03 5.98 7.62
N ILE A 132 13.05 6.08 8.95
CA ILE A 132 13.35 7.34 9.64
C ILE A 132 14.77 7.81 9.32
N LEU A 133 15.75 6.90 9.35
CA LEU A 133 17.14 7.21 9.00
C LEU A 133 17.24 7.69 7.55
N PHE A 134 16.60 7.01 6.60
CA PHE A 134 16.55 7.43 5.21
C PHE A 134 16.05 8.88 5.07
N PHE A 135 14.93 9.24 5.71
CA PHE A 135 14.38 10.60 5.63
C PHE A 135 15.31 11.66 6.23
N VAL A 136 15.99 11.34 7.32
CA VAL A 136 16.94 12.26 7.97
C VAL A 136 18.21 12.41 7.10
N LEU A 137 18.75 11.32 6.58
CA LEU A 137 20.00 11.33 5.82
C LEU A 137 19.82 11.91 4.41
N VAL A 138 18.71 11.63 3.72
CA VAL A 138 18.45 12.18 2.36
C VAL A 138 18.30 13.71 2.37
N SER A 139 17.91 14.28 3.52
CA SER A 139 17.81 15.74 3.70
C SER A 139 19.18 16.42 3.78
N LYS A 140 20.28 15.66 3.93
CA LYS A 140 21.65 16.18 3.98
C LYS A 140 22.40 15.76 2.71
N LYS A 141 22.84 16.73 1.90
CA LYS A 141 23.47 16.49 0.59
C LYS A 141 24.69 15.55 0.66
N ASP A 142 25.50 15.66 1.71
CA ASP A 142 26.70 14.82 1.89
C ASP A 142 26.39 13.35 2.20
N TYR A 143 25.19 13.06 2.72
CA TYR A 143 24.77 11.73 3.15
C TYR A 143 23.71 11.09 2.25
N ALA A 144 23.30 11.75 1.16
CA ALA A 144 22.25 11.27 0.27
C ALA A 144 22.59 9.90 -0.35
N THR A 145 23.83 9.69 -0.78
CA THR A 145 24.29 8.39 -1.31
C THR A 145 24.28 7.30 -0.25
N LEU A 146 24.65 7.64 0.99
CA LEU A 146 24.62 6.70 2.11
C LEU A 146 23.18 6.30 2.46
N ALA A 147 22.24 7.25 2.40
CA ALA A 147 20.81 6.97 2.60
C ALA A 147 20.29 5.96 1.59
N VAL A 148 20.63 6.14 0.30
CA VAL A 148 20.21 5.21 -0.77
C VAL A 148 20.80 3.82 -0.56
N VAL A 149 22.07 3.70 -0.15
CA VAL A 149 22.68 2.41 0.14
C VAL A 149 22.03 1.73 1.33
N GLU A 150 21.81 2.47 2.43
CA GLU A 150 21.19 1.96 3.66
C GLU A 150 19.81 1.35 3.40
N VAL A 151 18.94 2.09 2.71
CA VAL A 151 17.59 1.61 2.44
C VAL A 151 17.58 0.43 1.46
N ASN A 152 18.43 0.44 0.44
CA ASN A 152 18.55 -0.69 -0.49
C ASN A 152 19.08 -1.96 0.20
N VAL A 153 19.98 -1.84 1.17
CA VAL A 153 20.43 -2.98 2.00
C VAL A 153 19.28 -3.49 2.86
N CYS A 154 18.49 -2.59 3.47
CA CYS A 154 17.31 -2.97 4.25
C CYS A 154 16.28 -3.71 3.38
N GLU A 155 15.97 -3.18 2.20
CA GLU A 155 15.09 -3.80 1.21
C GLU A 155 15.58 -5.19 0.78
N LEU A 156 16.86 -5.32 0.45
CA LEU A 156 17.45 -6.58 0.04
C LEU A 156 17.34 -7.63 1.16
N ALA A 157 17.62 -7.26 2.40
CA ALA A 157 17.47 -8.14 3.56
C ALA A 157 16.01 -8.56 3.76
N LEU A 158 15.06 -7.62 3.66
CA LEU A 158 13.63 -7.89 3.70
C LEU A 158 13.19 -8.86 2.60
N TYR A 159 13.61 -8.63 1.35
CA TYR A 159 13.25 -9.49 0.24
C TYR A 159 13.86 -10.88 0.37
N ALA A 160 15.11 -11.00 0.84
CA ALA A 160 15.74 -12.29 1.09
C ALA A 160 15.00 -13.09 2.19
N MET A 161 14.72 -12.46 3.34
CA MET A 161 14.02 -13.10 4.46
C MET A 161 12.61 -13.54 4.07
N THR A 162 11.85 -12.69 3.36
CA THR A 162 10.49 -12.99 2.94
C THR A 162 10.42 -14.00 1.80
N THR A 163 11.42 -14.04 0.91
CA THR A 163 11.56 -15.12 -0.09
C THR A 163 11.78 -16.45 0.60
N PHE A 164 12.74 -16.53 1.52
CA PHE A 164 12.99 -17.74 2.30
C PHE A 164 11.74 -18.19 3.07
N ALA A 165 11.05 -17.27 3.73
CA ALA A 165 9.80 -17.55 4.43
C ALA A 165 8.70 -18.05 3.47
N SER A 166 8.57 -17.48 2.27
CA SER A 166 7.59 -17.93 1.27
C SER A 166 7.89 -19.34 0.78
N LEU A 167 9.16 -19.66 0.51
CA LEU A 167 9.61 -21.01 0.14
C LEU A 167 9.37 -22.02 1.27
N ALA A 168 9.77 -21.69 2.50
CA ALA A 168 9.52 -22.52 3.68
C ALA A 168 8.01 -22.70 3.95
N GLY A 169 7.23 -21.65 3.70
CA GLY A 169 5.77 -21.65 3.77
C GLY A 169 5.16 -22.66 2.81
N MET A 170 5.58 -22.65 1.54
CA MET A 170 5.14 -23.64 0.56
C MET A 170 5.42 -25.07 1.03
N VAL A 171 6.61 -25.34 1.57
CA VAL A 171 6.95 -26.68 2.08
C VAL A 171 6.09 -27.07 3.30
N CYS A 172 5.87 -26.14 4.22
CA CYS A 172 5.10 -26.38 5.44
C CYS A 172 3.61 -26.61 5.16
N VAL A 173 3.04 -25.81 4.26
CA VAL A 173 1.62 -25.83 3.89
C VAL A 173 1.28 -27.02 2.98
N ARG A 174 2.26 -27.66 2.32
CA ARG A 174 2.07 -28.94 1.61
C ARG A 174 1.45 -30.05 2.45
N LYS A 175 1.63 -30.00 3.78
CA LYS A 175 1.01 -30.94 4.72
C LYS A 175 -0.51 -30.84 4.74
N LEU A 176 -1.11 -29.72 4.31
CA LEU A 176 -2.54 -29.48 4.26
C LEU A 176 -3.15 -30.01 2.96
N LYS A 177 -4.43 -30.41 3.01
CA LYS A 177 -5.14 -30.98 1.85
C LYS A 177 -5.35 -29.88 0.80
N TYR A 178 -5.05 -30.18 -0.45
CA TYR A 178 -5.34 -29.33 -1.60
C TYR A 178 -6.79 -29.54 -2.08
N ASP A 179 -7.53 -28.44 -2.28
CA ASP A 179 -8.91 -28.43 -2.78
C ASP A 179 -8.92 -27.96 -4.26
N GLY A 180 -8.88 -28.93 -5.18
CA GLY A 180 -8.82 -28.66 -6.62
C GLY A 180 -10.12 -28.11 -7.22
N ASN A 181 -11.26 -28.38 -6.59
CA ASN A 181 -12.59 -27.93 -7.05
C ASN A 181 -12.87 -26.46 -6.75
N ARG A 182 -11.99 -25.79 -6.01
CA ARG A 182 -12.15 -24.36 -5.70
C ARG A 182 -11.78 -23.53 -6.93
N ASN A 183 -12.75 -22.79 -7.46
CA ASN A 183 -12.49 -21.84 -8.53
C ASN A 183 -11.50 -20.76 -8.09
N LEU A 184 -10.79 -20.16 -9.04
CA LEU A 184 -9.98 -18.98 -8.76
C LEU A 184 -10.92 -17.87 -8.27
N GLU A 185 -10.81 -17.57 -6.97
CA GLU A 185 -11.54 -16.46 -6.36
C GLU A 185 -11.08 -15.15 -7.03
N LEU A 186 -11.98 -14.16 -7.09
CA LEU A 186 -11.68 -12.84 -7.64
C LEU A 186 -10.41 -12.24 -6.99
N ASP A 187 -10.22 -12.53 -5.71
CA ASP A 187 -9.04 -12.13 -4.93
C ASP A 187 -7.73 -12.64 -5.56
N ASN A 188 -7.70 -13.87 -6.08
CA ASN A 188 -6.51 -14.43 -6.73
C ASN A 188 -6.21 -13.76 -8.08
N ILE A 189 -7.25 -13.36 -8.81
CA ILE A 189 -7.10 -12.65 -10.09
C ILE A 189 -6.59 -11.23 -9.82
N LEU A 190 -7.17 -10.54 -8.83
CA LEU A 190 -6.73 -9.21 -8.41
C LEU A 190 -5.28 -9.22 -7.95
N LEU A 191 -4.85 -10.26 -7.24
CA LEU A 191 -3.46 -10.44 -6.81
C LEU A 191 -2.50 -10.51 -8.00
N VAL A 192 -2.80 -11.35 -9.00
CA VAL A 192 -1.95 -11.50 -10.21
C VAL A 192 -1.98 -10.22 -11.06
N GLY A 193 -3.14 -9.57 -11.17
CA GLY A 193 -3.26 -8.29 -11.85
C GLY A 193 -2.41 -7.20 -11.19
N ALA A 194 -2.47 -7.07 -9.87
CA ALA A 194 -1.68 -6.11 -9.11
C ALA A 194 -0.17 -6.36 -9.22
N GLN A 195 0.24 -7.63 -9.29
CA GLN A 195 1.65 -8.03 -9.44
C GLN A 195 2.30 -7.44 -10.70
N THR A 196 1.53 -7.13 -11.75
CA THR A 196 2.05 -6.49 -12.96
C THR A 196 2.75 -5.17 -12.65
N GLY A 197 2.28 -4.39 -11.66
CA GLY A 197 2.93 -3.15 -11.23
C GLY A 197 4.34 -3.38 -10.68
N MET A 198 4.50 -4.40 -9.82
CA MET A 198 5.81 -4.79 -9.28
C MET A 198 6.78 -5.19 -10.40
N PHE A 199 6.29 -5.90 -11.41
CA PHE A 199 7.09 -6.37 -12.54
C PHE A 199 7.50 -5.25 -13.49
N ILE A 200 6.57 -4.33 -13.81
CA ILE A 200 6.88 -3.15 -14.62
C ILE A 200 7.97 -2.34 -13.92
N TYR A 201 7.75 -1.97 -12.65
CA TYR A 201 8.72 -1.18 -11.90
C TYR A 201 10.09 -1.86 -11.80
N GLY A 202 10.12 -3.15 -11.45
CA GLY A 202 11.37 -3.91 -11.33
C GLY A 202 12.11 -4.04 -12.66
N THR A 203 11.41 -4.29 -13.77
CA THR A 203 12.03 -4.46 -15.09
C THR A 203 12.67 -3.17 -15.59
N PHE A 204 11.97 -2.03 -15.50
CA PHE A 204 12.54 -0.73 -15.89
C PHE A 204 13.68 -0.31 -14.94
N THR A 205 13.61 -0.66 -13.66
CA THR A 205 14.72 -0.44 -12.72
C THR A 205 15.96 -1.27 -13.10
N ILE A 206 15.77 -2.54 -13.50
CA ILE A 206 16.85 -3.42 -13.96
C ILE A 206 17.49 -2.87 -15.24
N ILE A 207 16.68 -2.46 -16.22
CA ILE A 207 17.18 -1.91 -17.48
C ILE A 207 18.00 -0.64 -17.21
N GLY A 208 17.43 0.34 -16.50
CA GLY A 208 18.15 1.58 -16.16
C GLY A 208 19.44 1.33 -15.36
N GLY A 209 19.41 0.37 -14.42
CA GLY A 209 20.56 -0.01 -13.62
C GLY A 209 21.66 -0.72 -14.43
N HIS A 210 21.29 -1.62 -15.33
CA HIS A 210 22.22 -2.35 -16.19
C HIS A 210 22.96 -1.44 -17.17
N PHE A 211 22.32 -0.39 -17.68
CA PHE A 211 22.96 0.56 -18.60
C PHE A 211 23.75 1.68 -17.91
N THR A 212 23.66 1.79 -16.58
CA THR A 212 24.30 2.86 -15.78
C THR A 212 25.21 2.27 -14.69
N ILE A 213 26.03 1.27 -15.06
CA ILE A 213 26.85 0.49 -14.10
C ILE A 213 27.91 1.39 -13.45
N GLU A 214 27.59 1.85 -12.25
CA GLU A 214 28.52 2.37 -11.24
C GLU A 214 28.43 1.50 -9.97
N LYS A 215 29.38 1.64 -9.02
CA LYS A 215 29.47 0.76 -7.84
C LYS A 215 28.18 0.67 -7.01
N ASN A 216 27.43 1.77 -6.87
CA ASN A 216 26.17 1.79 -6.11
C ASN A 216 24.98 1.24 -6.91
N THR A 217 25.05 1.26 -8.24
CA THR A 217 23.99 0.78 -9.13
C THR A 217 23.83 -0.74 -9.09
N ILE A 218 24.91 -1.47 -8.80
CA ILE A 218 24.88 -2.94 -8.66
C ILE A 218 23.94 -3.36 -7.52
N LEU A 219 23.95 -2.64 -6.39
CA LEU A 219 23.06 -2.92 -5.28
C LEU A 219 21.60 -2.71 -5.69
N ILE A 220 21.28 -1.63 -6.39
CA ILE A 220 19.93 -1.35 -6.93
C ILE A 220 19.48 -2.48 -7.86
N LEU A 221 20.38 -2.95 -8.74
CA LEU A 221 20.10 -4.06 -9.66
C LEU A 221 19.79 -5.36 -8.91
N ILE A 222 20.60 -5.72 -7.91
CA ILE A 222 20.39 -6.91 -7.07
C ILE A 222 19.07 -6.78 -6.30
N THR A 223 18.78 -5.61 -5.72
CA THR A 223 17.53 -5.35 -5.00
C THR A 223 16.31 -5.46 -5.93
N ALA A 224 16.39 -4.94 -7.14
CA ALA A 224 15.32 -5.05 -8.13
C ALA A 224 15.07 -6.51 -8.56
N LEU A 225 16.13 -7.28 -8.83
CA LEU A 225 16.04 -8.71 -9.12
C LEU A 225 15.46 -9.49 -7.93
N SER A 226 15.93 -9.21 -6.72
CA SER A 226 15.44 -9.83 -5.49
C SER A 226 13.96 -9.52 -5.28
N SER A 227 13.50 -8.31 -5.60
CA SER A 227 12.09 -7.91 -5.52
C SER A 227 11.20 -8.71 -6.48
N LEU A 228 11.65 -8.94 -7.73
CA LEU A 228 10.94 -9.77 -8.69
C LEU A 228 10.83 -11.24 -8.24
N ILE A 229 11.94 -11.80 -7.74
CA ILE A 229 11.99 -13.17 -7.20
C ILE A 229 11.04 -13.27 -6.00
N GLN A 230 11.16 -12.34 -5.04
CA GLN A 230 10.35 -12.32 -3.83
C GLN A 230 8.86 -12.26 -4.14
N THR A 231 8.45 -11.33 -5.01
CA THR A 231 7.06 -11.15 -5.42
C THR A 231 6.52 -12.41 -6.11
N THR A 232 7.33 -13.04 -6.96
CA THR A 232 6.95 -14.28 -7.65
C THR A 232 6.76 -15.43 -6.65
N CYS A 233 7.74 -15.66 -5.77
CA CYS A 233 7.66 -16.70 -4.75
C CYS A 233 6.48 -16.49 -3.79
N GLN A 234 6.21 -15.24 -3.41
CA GLN A 234 5.09 -14.89 -2.54
C GLN A 234 3.75 -15.13 -3.23
N THR A 235 3.57 -14.70 -4.49
CA THR A 235 2.33 -14.97 -5.23
C THR A 235 2.10 -16.46 -5.39
N MET A 236 3.13 -17.23 -5.75
CA MET A 236 3.03 -18.69 -5.85
C MET A 236 2.60 -19.31 -4.52
N PHE A 237 3.19 -18.88 -3.41
CA PHE A 237 2.82 -19.32 -2.07
C PHE A 237 1.36 -19.00 -1.75
N ILE A 238 0.90 -17.76 -2.00
CA ILE A 238 -0.48 -17.33 -1.71
C ILE A 238 -1.47 -18.12 -2.56
N LEU A 239 -1.22 -18.30 -3.85
CA LEU A 239 -2.10 -19.06 -4.73
C LEU A 239 -2.23 -20.53 -4.30
N ASP A 240 -1.12 -21.19 -3.95
CA ASP A 240 -1.11 -22.57 -3.45
C ASP A 240 -1.79 -22.68 -2.07
N ALA A 241 -1.40 -21.82 -1.12
CA ALA A 241 -1.94 -21.82 0.23
C ALA A 241 -3.43 -21.46 0.27
N SER A 242 -3.91 -20.58 -0.62
CA SER A 242 -5.31 -20.23 -0.73
C SER A 242 -6.19 -21.45 -0.97
N ARG A 243 -5.69 -22.46 -1.71
CA ARG A 243 -6.43 -23.68 -2.06
C ARG A 243 -6.29 -24.80 -1.03
N ARG A 244 -5.59 -24.56 0.09
CA ARG A 244 -5.31 -25.59 1.08
C ARG A 244 -6.09 -25.38 2.38
N SER A 245 -6.46 -26.49 3.01
CA SER A 245 -7.17 -26.48 4.30
C SER A 245 -6.86 -27.72 5.12
N ALA A 246 -6.95 -27.60 6.45
CA ALA A 246 -6.76 -28.70 7.38
C ALA A 246 -7.90 -29.72 7.24
N LYS A 247 -7.55 -31.01 7.17
CA LYS A 247 -8.50 -32.12 7.12
C LYS A 247 -8.53 -32.92 8.43
N THR A 248 -7.42 -32.97 9.15
CA THR A 248 -7.25 -33.79 10.36
C THR A 248 -7.21 -32.95 11.62
N ALA A 249 -7.68 -33.52 12.74
CA ALA A 249 -7.58 -32.88 14.06
C ALA A 249 -6.12 -32.62 14.48
N GLU A 250 -5.19 -33.45 14.02
CA GLU A 250 -3.76 -33.24 14.26
C GLU A 250 -3.23 -31.99 13.54
N GLN A 251 -3.60 -31.77 12.27
CA GLN A 251 -3.25 -30.55 11.53
C GLN A 251 -3.87 -29.30 12.18
N LEU A 252 -5.09 -29.43 12.72
CA LEU A 252 -5.75 -28.34 13.45
C LEU A 252 -4.99 -27.96 14.72
N ARG A 253 -4.45 -28.94 15.45
CA ARG A 253 -3.61 -28.72 16.63
C ARG A 253 -2.19 -28.25 16.28
N LYS A 254 -1.60 -28.80 15.22
CA LYS A 254 -0.22 -28.50 14.79
C LYS A 254 -0.09 -27.17 14.02
N LYS A 255 -1.16 -26.69 13.42
CA LYS A 255 -1.23 -25.48 12.59
C LYS A 255 0.00 -25.28 11.67
N PRO A 256 0.35 -26.25 10.81
CA PRO A 256 1.59 -26.22 10.02
C PRO A 256 1.68 -25.01 9.08
N GLY A 257 2.69 -24.16 9.28
CA GLY A 257 2.90 -22.94 8.49
C GLY A 257 2.22 -21.68 9.05
N ARG A 258 1.47 -21.78 10.16
CA ARG A 258 0.83 -20.62 10.82
C ARG A 258 1.82 -19.52 11.19
N GLU A 259 2.94 -19.90 11.80
CA GLU A 259 4.01 -18.97 12.20
C GLU A 259 4.59 -18.23 10.98
N ILE A 260 4.80 -18.95 9.87
CA ILE A 260 5.32 -18.37 8.62
C ILE A 260 4.32 -17.38 8.02
N VAL A 261 3.03 -17.75 7.95
CA VAL A 261 1.98 -16.85 7.46
C VAL A 261 1.89 -15.60 8.34
N THR A 262 2.00 -15.74 9.66
CA THR A 262 2.01 -14.61 10.59
C THR A 262 3.24 -13.71 10.39
N PHE A 263 4.43 -14.28 10.22
CA PHE A 263 5.62 -13.51 9.88
C PHE A 263 5.42 -12.72 8.58
N LEU A 264 4.98 -13.40 7.52
CA LEU A 264 4.72 -12.79 6.21
C LEU A 264 3.69 -11.67 6.27
N LEU A 265 2.65 -11.78 7.12
CA LEU A 265 1.68 -10.71 7.33
C LEU A 265 2.33 -9.42 7.83
N VAL A 266 3.19 -9.54 8.86
CA VAL A 266 3.85 -8.37 9.45
C VAL A 266 4.91 -7.80 8.52
N THR A 267 5.69 -8.65 7.84
CA THR A 267 6.70 -8.15 6.88
C THR A 267 6.10 -7.59 5.61
N ASN A 268 4.88 -7.99 5.21
CA ASN A 268 4.19 -7.31 4.11
C ASN A 268 3.80 -5.88 4.47
N LEU A 269 3.42 -5.62 5.73
CA LEU A 269 3.21 -4.25 6.20
C LEU A 269 4.49 -3.43 6.12
N ALA A 270 5.64 -4.02 6.47
CA ALA A 270 6.94 -3.37 6.32
C ALA A 270 7.28 -3.05 4.85
N MET A 271 7.12 -4.02 3.94
CA MET A 271 7.34 -3.81 2.50
C MET A 271 6.36 -2.81 1.88
N TRP A 272 5.10 -2.80 2.35
CA TRP A 272 4.10 -1.81 1.96
C TRP A 272 4.55 -0.41 2.37
N ALA A 273 4.99 -0.23 3.62
CA ALA A 273 5.47 1.06 4.11
C ALA A 273 6.66 1.60 3.30
N ILE A 274 7.62 0.74 2.94
CA ILE A 274 8.74 1.13 2.07
C ILE A 274 8.23 1.56 0.69
N ASN A 275 7.43 0.74 0.01
CA ASN A 275 6.92 1.06 -1.32
C ASN A 275 6.09 2.36 -1.33
N THR A 276 5.33 2.63 -0.27
CA THR A 276 4.49 3.83 -0.16
C THR A 276 5.29 5.07 0.20
N LEU A 277 6.26 5.00 1.12
CA LEU A 277 6.94 6.17 1.68
C LEU A 277 8.24 6.54 0.95
N GLU A 278 8.95 5.54 0.41
CA GLU A 278 10.22 5.75 -0.28
C GLU A 278 10.01 5.87 -1.80
N LYS A 279 9.45 4.83 -2.42
CA LYS A 279 9.39 4.70 -3.88
C LYS A 279 8.40 5.63 -4.57
N SER A 280 7.47 6.21 -3.81
CA SER A 280 6.60 7.28 -4.29
C SER A 280 7.35 8.59 -4.54
N ARG A 281 8.57 8.75 -4.02
CA ARG A 281 9.34 9.99 -4.19
C ARG A 281 10.13 9.95 -5.50
N ALA A 282 9.81 10.84 -6.44
CA ALA A 282 10.55 11.00 -7.69
C ALA A 282 12.05 11.34 -7.49
N GLU A 283 12.39 11.98 -6.37
CA GLU A 283 13.76 12.40 -6.02
C GLU A 283 14.65 11.27 -5.46
N SER A 284 14.07 10.11 -5.12
CA SER A 284 14.84 9.00 -4.53
C SER A 284 15.65 8.19 -5.56
N HIS A 285 15.45 8.44 -6.86
CA HIS A 285 16.00 7.64 -7.95
C HIS A 285 16.76 8.48 -8.99
N PRO A 286 17.86 9.15 -8.60
CA PRO A 286 18.60 10.05 -9.50
C PRO A 286 19.17 9.32 -10.72
N VAL A 287 19.53 8.04 -10.57
CA VAL A 287 20.11 7.21 -11.64
C VAL A 287 19.09 6.93 -12.75
N GLN A 288 17.88 6.48 -12.39
CA GLN A 288 16.81 6.17 -13.33
C GLN A 288 16.29 7.44 -14.03
N LEU A 289 16.23 8.55 -13.29
CA LEU A 289 15.80 9.84 -13.82
C LEU A 289 16.83 10.41 -14.82
N HIS A 290 18.13 10.18 -14.59
CA HIS A 290 19.18 10.52 -15.54
C HIS A 290 19.11 9.67 -16.82
N PHE A 291 18.80 8.37 -16.70
CA PHE A 291 18.74 7.46 -17.85
C PHE A 291 17.48 7.64 -18.71
N TYR A 292 16.30 7.62 -18.11
CA TYR A 292 15.02 7.69 -18.83
C TYR A 292 14.56 9.13 -19.09
N GLY A 293 15.10 10.10 -18.35
CA GLY A 293 14.57 11.45 -18.31
C GLY A 293 13.34 11.57 -17.41
N LEU A 294 13.04 12.79 -17.01
CA LEU A 294 11.99 13.12 -16.04
C LEU A 294 10.61 12.56 -16.46
N TRP A 295 10.18 12.81 -17.70
CA TRP A 295 8.83 12.48 -18.16
C TRP A 295 8.58 10.97 -18.26
N ALA A 296 9.50 10.23 -18.89
CA ALA A 296 9.33 8.79 -19.08
C ALA A 296 9.37 8.05 -17.73
N TRP A 297 10.32 8.40 -16.86
CA TRP A 297 10.39 7.79 -15.52
C TRP A 297 9.14 8.12 -14.69
N THR A 298 8.68 9.36 -14.72
CA THR A 298 7.44 9.77 -14.03
C THR A 298 6.24 8.97 -14.52
N ILE A 299 6.07 8.77 -15.83
CA ILE A 299 4.96 7.95 -16.35
C ILE A 299 5.08 6.49 -15.85
N ILE A 300 6.28 5.90 -15.91
CA ILE A 300 6.52 4.52 -15.47
C ILE A 300 6.18 4.37 -13.99
N THR A 301 6.69 5.25 -13.13
CA THR A 301 6.45 5.18 -11.68
C THR A 301 4.98 5.44 -11.34
N HIS A 302 4.32 6.41 -11.97
CA HIS A 302 2.92 6.73 -11.71
C HIS A 302 1.94 5.61 -12.13
N VAL A 303 2.29 4.79 -13.13
CA VAL A 303 1.48 3.62 -13.52
C VAL A 303 1.79 2.41 -12.63
N SER A 304 3.06 2.17 -12.35
CA SER A 304 3.51 0.94 -11.69
C SER A 304 3.38 0.97 -10.16
N MET A 305 3.68 2.11 -9.52
CA MET A 305 3.68 2.23 -8.05
C MET A 305 2.31 2.00 -7.41
N PRO A 306 1.19 2.57 -7.92
CA PRO A 306 -0.12 2.30 -7.34
C PRO A 306 -0.51 0.82 -7.40
N LEU A 307 -0.19 0.14 -8.51
CA LEU A 307 -0.41 -1.30 -8.66
C LEU A 307 0.49 -2.12 -7.73
N ALA A 308 1.76 -1.71 -7.58
CA ALA A 308 2.70 -2.33 -6.65
C ALA A 308 2.28 -2.21 -5.18
N ILE A 309 1.76 -1.05 -4.78
CA ILE A 309 1.25 -0.82 -3.43
C ILE A 309 -0.04 -1.61 -3.22
N PHE A 310 -0.95 -1.60 -4.20
CA PHE A 310 -2.16 -2.41 -4.18
C PHE A 310 -1.84 -3.91 -4.06
N TYR A 311 -0.78 -4.40 -4.72
CA TYR A 311 -0.30 -5.77 -4.56
C TYR A 311 0.11 -6.08 -3.10
N ARG A 312 0.87 -5.19 -2.45
CA ARG A 312 1.30 -5.38 -1.04
C ARG A 312 0.10 -5.37 -0.08
N PHE A 313 -0.86 -4.48 -0.32
CA PHE A 313 -2.10 -4.44 0.45
C PHE A 313 -2.93 -5.72 0.26
N HIS A 314 -3.23 -6.07 -1.00
CA HIS A 314 -4.09 -7.20 -1.32
C HIS A 314 -3.48 -8.55 -0.97
N SER A 315 -2.16 -8.71 -1.13
CA SER A 315 -1.44 -9.91 -0.66
C SER A 315 -1.53 -10.08 0.86
N THR A 316 -1.55 -9.00 1.64
CA THR A 316 -1.81 -9.03 3.09
C THR A 316 -3.23 -9.50 3.39
N VAL A 317 -4.23 -9.04 2.62
CA VAL A 317 -5.63 -9.51 2.73
C VAL A 317 -5.72 -11.01 2.44
N CYS A 318 -5.10 -11.48 1.34
CA CYS A 318 -5.08 -12.90 1.01
C CYS A 318 -4.39 -13.75 2.10
N LEU A 319 -3.25 -13.30 2.64
CA LEU A 319 -2.57 -13.96 3.75
C LEU A 319 -3.42 -14.00 5.02
N CYS A 320 -4.17 -12.94 5.31
CA CYS A 320 -5.12 -12.89 6.44
C CYS A 320 -6.24 -13.92 6.26
N GLU A 321 -6.79 -14.04 5.04
CA GLU A 321 -7.81 -15.03 4.75
C GLU A 321 -7.26 -16.47 4.85
N ILE A 322 -6.04 -16.72 4.35
CA ILE A 322 -5.34 -18.00 4.56
C ILE A 322 -5.18 -18.28 6.06
N TRP A 323 -4.69 -17.31 6.82
CA TRP A 323 -4.52 -17.43 8.27
C TRP A 323 -5.84 -17.76 8.97
N LYS A 324 -6.95 -17.13 8.59
CA LYS A 324 -8.27 -17.38 9.19
C LYS A 324 -8.90 -18.71 8.75
N ARG A 325 -8.77 -19.08 7.47
CA ARG A 325 -9.53 -20.20 6.86
C ARG A 325 -8.78 -21.53 6.85
N ALA A 326 -7.45 -21.53 6.71
CA ALA A 326 -6.68 -22.76 6.51
C ALA A 326 -6.85 -23.80 7.64
N TYR A 327 -7.27 -23.37 8.82
CA TYR A 327 -7.46 -24.21 10.01
C TYR A 327 -8.91 -24.23 10.50
N LYS A 328 -9.89 -23.92 9.65
CA LYS A 328 -11.30 -24.22 9.96
C LYS A 328 -11.65 -25.58 9.37
N MET A 329 -12.10 -26.51 10.20
CA MET A 329 -12.69 -27.77 9.71
C MET A 329 -13.98 -27.40 8.98
N LYS A 330 -14.06 -27.69 7.67
CA LYS A 330 -15.36 -27.74 6.99
C LYS A 330 -16.17 -28.82 7.72
N PRO A 331 -17.40 -28.56 8.19
CA PRO A 331 -18.24 -29.62 8.71
C PRO A 331 -18.31 -30.70 7.63
N ALA A 332 -17.76 -31.87 7.92
CA ALA A 332 -18.12 -33.04 7.13
C ALA A 332 -19.61 -33.22 7.37
N TYR A 333 -20.39 -33.11 6.30
CA TYR A 333 -21.82 -33.38 6.26
C TYR A 333 -22.17 -34.48 7.27
N MET A 334 -22.86 -34.09 8.35
CA MET A 334 -23.73 -35.03 9.07
C MET A 334 -24.99 -35.21 8.25
#